data_AF-A0A3A4QUK2-F1
#
_entry.id   AF-A0A3A4QUK2-F1
#
_cell.length_a   1.000
_cell.length_b   1.000
_cell.length_c   1.000
_cell.angle_alpha   90.00
_cell.angle_beta   90.00
_cell.angle_gamma   90.00
#
_symmetry.space_group_name_H-M   'P 1'
#
loop_
_entity.id
_entity.type
_entity.pdbx_description
1 polymer ?
#
loop_
_entity_poly.entity_id
_entity_poly.type
_entity_poly.pdbx_seq_one_letter_code
_entity_poly.pdbx_strand_id
1 'polypeptide(L)' 'MTRKINRIMIGLMILFGISLTLSPVYAAEETGAPKAEMTRDVYDFGTAYEGVDVYQDITIKNTGDADLEIIRIGTG' A
#
# COMPACT_ATOMS: atom_id res chain seq x y z
N MET A 1 54.49 -2.41 10.02
CA MET A 1 53.34 -1.75 10.69
C MET A 1 52.15 -1.52 9.76
N THR A 2 52.36 -1.38 8.43
CA THR A 2 51.34 -1.08 7.40
C THR A 2 50.41 -2.23 6.99
N ARG A 3 50.86 -3.50 7.01
CA ARG A 3 50.04 -4.65 6.57
C ARG A 3 48.81 -4.92 7.45
N LYS A 4 48.89 -4.62 8.75
CA LYS A 4 47.75 -4.76 9.68
C LYS A 4 46.71 -3.65 9.46
N ILE A 5 47.18 -2.42 9.20
CA ILE A 5 46.35 -1.25 8.92
C ILE A 5 45.56 -1.42 7.61
N ASN A 6 46.19 -1.91 6.54
CA ASN A 6 45.48 -2.16 5.27
C ASN A 6 44.39 -3.24 5.39
N ARG A 7 44.60 -4.28 6.22
CA ARG A 7 43.57 -5.31 6.46
C ARG A 7 42.37 -4.76 7.21
N ILE A 8 42.61 -3.88 8.18
CA ILE A 8 41.55 -3.20 8.94
C ILE A 8 40.80 -2.21 8.03
N MET A 9 41.51 -1.46 7.19
CA MET A 9 40.89 -0.53 6.23
C MET A 9 40.04 -1.23 5.17
N ILE A 10 40.50 -2.37 4.63
CA ILE A 10 39.71 -3.17 3.68
C ILE A 10 38.44 -3.69 4.35
N GLY A 11 38.54 -4.16 5.60
CA GLY A 11 37.37 -4.60 6.38
C GLY A 11 36.35 -3.47 6.60
N LEU A 12 36.82 -2.27 6.93
CA LEU A 12 35.98 -1.08 7.09
C LEU A 12 35.31 -0.64 5.77
N MET A 13 36.02 -0.68 4.64
CA MET A 13 35.42 -0.37 3.33
C MET A 13 34.36 -1.39 2.91
N ILE A 14 34.58 -2.68 3.18
CA ILE A 14 33.60 -3.72 2.86
C ILE A 14 32.35 -3.58 3.75
N LEU A 15 32.56 -3.31 5.05
CA LEU A 15 31.45 -3.10 5.99
C LEU A 15 30.61 -1.87 5.62
N PHE A 16 31.27 -0.78 5.22
CA PHE A 16 30.59 0.43 4.74
C PHE A 16 29.85 0.18 3.41
N GLY A 17 30.48 -0.53 2.47
CA GLY A 17 29.87 -0.86 1.17
C GLY A 17 28.63 -1.77 1.28
N ILE A 18 28.64 -2.73 2.22
CA ILE A 18 27.47 -3.60 2.49
C ILE A 18 26.36 -2.80 3.20
N SER A 19 26.71 -1.84 4.05
CA SER A 19 25.72 -1.00 4.74
C SER A 19 24.96 -0.06 3.80
N LEU A 20 25.55 0.35 2.67
CA LEU A 20 24.89 1.22 1.69
C LEU A 20 23.86 0.50 0.82
N THR A 21 23.93 -0.83 0.70
CA THR A 21 23.00 -1.60 -0.15
C THR A 21 21.81 -2.18 0.59
N LEU A 22 21.80 -2.11 1.94
CA LEU A 22 20.72 -2.62 2.80
C LEU A 22 19.79 -1.53 3.34
N SER A 23 19.81 -0.32 2.80
CA SER A 23 18.81 0.69 3.15
C SER A 23 17.42 0.24 2.67
N PRO A 24 16.39 0.20 3.54
CA PRO A 24 15.03 -0.03 3.09
C PRO A 24 14.63 1.13 2.18
N VAL A 25 14.13 0.80 0.98
CA VAL A 25 13.40 1.77 0.18
C VAL A 25 12.16 2.13 0.98
N TYR A 26 12.13 3.34 1.53
CA TYR A 26 10.91 3.90 2.07
C TYR A 26 10.06 4.24 0.84
N ALA A 27 9.09 3.39 0.52
CA ALA A 27 8.03 3.78 -0.40
C ALA A 27 7.41 5.04 0.19
N ALA A 28 7.42 6.13 -0.58
CA ALA A 28 6.69 7.32 -0.18
C ALA A 28 5.23 6.92 -0.07
N GLU A 29 4.70 6.92 1.15
CA GLU A 29 3.25 6.90 1.34
C GLU A 29 2.73 8.25 0.81
N GLU A 30 1.72 8.22 -0.05
CA GLU A 30 1.05 9.45 -0.48
C GLU A 30 0.31 10.04 0.72
N THR A 31 1.02 10.83 1.51
CA THR A 31 0.47 11.55 2.65
C THR A 31 -0.38 12.72 2.16
N GLY A 32 -1.55 12.90 2.76
CA GLY A 32 -2.53 13.93 2.46
C GLY A 32 -3.56 13.53 1.39
N ALA A 33 -3.74 12.24 1.12
CA ALA A 33 -4.66 11.76 0.09
C ALA A 33 -5.76 10.86 0.69
N PRO A 34 -7.02 11.01 0.25
CA PRO A 34 -8.07 10.06 0.64
C PRO A 34 -7.82 8.71 -0.03
N LYS A 35 -8.15 7.62 0.66
CA LYS A 35 -7.98 6.27 0.12
C LYS A 35 -9.23 5.45 0.40
N ALA A 36 -10.00 5.16 -0.64
CA ALA A 36 -11.15 4.28 -0.54
C ALA A 36 -10.70 2.82 -0.57
N GLU A 37 -11.15 2.03 0.40
CA GLU A 37 -10.94 0.60 0.47
C GLU A 37 -12.28 -0.12 0.57
N MET A 38 -12.44 -1.16 -0.24
CA MET A 38 -13.64 -1.99 -0.31
C MET A 38 -13.25 -3.44 -0.09
N THR A 39 -14.14 -4.23 0.52
CA THR A 39 -13.88 -5.66 0.74
C THR A 39 -13.94 -6.46 -0.57
N ARG A 40 -14.74 -5.99 -1.54
CA ARG A 40 -14.92 -6.63 -2.85
C ARG A 40 -15.21 -5.58 -3.90
N ASP A 41 -14.72 -5.83 -5.11
CA ASP A 41 -14.98 -4.98 -6.28
C ASP A 41 -16.20 -5.45 -7.07
N VAL A 42 -16.64 -6.69 -6.85
CA VAL A 42 -17.74 -7.33 -7.56
C VAL A 42 -18.70 -7.97 -6.56
N TYR A 43 -19.99 -7.74 -6.78
CA TYR A 43 -21.08 -8.33 -6.02
C TYR A 43 -22.02 -9.07 -6.99
N ASP A 44 -22.19 -10.37 -6.77
CA ASP A 44 -23.14 -11.19 -7.50
C ASP A 44 -24.47 -11.22 -6.75
N PHE A 45 -25.53 -10.73 -7.38
CA PHE A 45 -26.88 -10.72 -6.83
C PHE A 45 -27.59 -12.07 -7.02
N GLY A 46 -27.01 -12.98 -7.80
CA GLY A 46 -27.55 -14.30 -8.06
C GLY A 46 -28.89 -14.26 -8.81
N THR A 47 -29.79 -15.17 -8.47
CA THR A 47 -31.14 -15.22 -9.04
C THR A 47 -32.15 -14.58 -8.09
N ALA A 48 -32.93 -13.64 -8.62
CA ALA A 48 -34.03 -13.01 -7.92
C ALA A 48 -35.37 -13.43 -8.56
N TYR A 49 -36.41 -13.57 -7.74
CA TYR A 49 -37.77 -13.72 -8.25
C TYR A 49 -38.29 -12.37 -8.76
N GLU A 50 -39.11 -12.42 -9.80
CA GLU A 50 -39.74 -11.22 -10.34
C GLU A 50 -40.59 -10.51 -9.27
N GLY A 51 -40.49 -9.19 -9.23
CA GLY A 51 -41.24 -8.34 -8.30
C GLY A 51 -40.66 -8.26 -6.88
N VAL A 52 -39.48 -8.84 -6.63
CA VAL A 52 -38.80 -8.77 -5.33
C VAL A 52 -37.63 -7.79 -5.38
N ASP A 53 -37.58 -6.89 -4.40
CA ASP A 53 -36.43 -6.01 -4.20
C ASP A 53 -35.25 -6.81 -3.63
N VAL A 54 -34.07 -6.63 -4.23
CA VAL A 54 -32.82 -7.20 -3.73
C VAL A 54 -31.92 -6.07 -3.26
N TYR A 55 -31.51 -6.14 -1.99
CA TYR A 55 -30.64 -5.15 -1.38
C TYR A 55 -29.25 -5.74 -1.18
N GLN A 56 -28.22 -4.92 -1.43
CA GLN A 56 -26.83 -5.24 -1.13
C GLN A 56 -26.19 -4.07 -0.40
N ASP A 57 -25.73 -4.34 0.82
CA ASP A 57 -24.96 -3.37 1.58
C ASP A 57 -23.50 -3.39 1.14
N ILE A 58 -23.00 -2.22 0.76
CA ILE A 58 -21.60 -2.01 0.35
C ILE A 58 -20.96 -1.08 1.37
N THR A 59 -19.87 -1.55 1.97
CA THR A 59 -19.09 -0.76 2.93
C THR A 59 -17.83 -0.22 2.24
N ILE A 60 -17.67 1.09 2.28
CA ILE A 60 -16.47 1.79 1.81
C ILE A 60 -15.78 2.38 3.04
N LYS A 61 -14.49 2.09 3.21
CA LYS A 61 -13.70 2.63 4.30
C LYS A 61 -12.67 3.62 3.76
N ASN A 62 -12.60 4.81 4.33
CA ASN A 62 -11.47 5.70 4.11
C ASN A 62 -10.28 5.22 4.97
N THR A 63 -9.21 4.76 4.33
CA THR A 63 -7.95 4.38 4.99
C THR A 63 -6.81 5.38 4.74
N GLY A 64 -7.13 6.50 4.11
CA GLY A 64 -6.23 7.62 3.90
C GLY A 64 -6.24 8.61 5.07
N ASP A 65 -5.51 9.69 4.90
CA ASP A 65 -5.29 10.75 5.90
C ASP A 65 -5.93 12.09 5.51
N ALA A 66 -6.74 12.10 4.44
CA ALA A 66 -7.58 13.21 4.04
C ALA A 66 -9.05 12.78 3.87
N ASP A 67 -9.95 13.76 3.79
CA ASP A 67 -11.40 13.52 3.67
C ASP A 67 -11.75 12.85 2.34
N LEU A 68 -12.55 11.78 2.40
CA LEU A 68 -13.04 11.05 1.23
C LEU A 68 -14.44 11.55 0.84
N GLU A 69 -14.57 12.10 -0.35
CA GLU A 69 -15.84 12.53 -0.95
C GLU A 69 -16.31 11.54 -2.03
N ILE A 70 -17.58 11.12 -1.97
CA ILE A 70 -18.21 10.25 -2.97
C ILE A 70 -19.03 11.11 -3.93
N ILE A 71 -18.53 11.30 -5.15
CA ILE A 71 -19.10 12.26 -6.11
C ILE A 71 -20.17 11.61 -7.00
N ARG A 72 -20.04 10.32 -7.33
CA ARG A 72 -20.97 9.63 -8.23
C ARG A 72 -21.08 8.15 -7.89
N ILE A 73 -22.30 7.66 -7.95
CA ILE A 73 -22.61 6.23 -8.01
C ILE A 73 -23.24 5.97 -9.38
N GLY A 74 -22.78 4.94 -10.09
CA GLY A 74 -23.31 4.59 -11.40
C GLY A 74 -23.43 3.09 -11.57
N THR A 75 -24.41 2.69 -12.36
CA THR A 75 -24.48 1.36 -12.94
C THR A 75 -23.61 1.36 -14.21
N GLY A 76 -22.71 0.39 -14.33
CA GLY A 76 -21.88 0.20 -15.53
C GLY A 76 -22.69 -0.11 -16.78
#